data_AF-A0A7K6H9W3-F1
#
_entry.id   AF-A0A7K6H9W3-F1
#
_cell.length_a   1.000
_cell.length_b   1.000
_cell.length_c   1.000
_cell.angle_alpha   90.00
_cell.angle_beta   90.00
_cell.angle_gamma   90.00
#
_symmetry.space_group_name_H-M   'P 1'
#
loop_
_entity.id
_entity.type
_entity.pdbx_description
1 polymer ?
#
loop_
_entity_poly.entity_id
_entity_poly.type
_entity_poly.pdbx_seq_one_letter_code
_entity_poly.pdbx_strand_id
1 'polypeptide(L)'
;MFLTCEGTFGIVPATMDYSGEARPGDFHAGYQEIEGINLGYLQINGTRMFALAQVLSDLFKDIPRTTISKKMETLKIKSRRCDLKELRTLKAIHSVPTRAVKCSLISKADLEALCTSCKSLSPRR
;
A
#
# COMPACT_ATOMS: atom_id res chain seq x y z
N MET A 1 22.26 -53.93 20.23
CA MET A 1 23.30 -52.88 20.26
C MET A 1 23.01 -51.99 19.05
N PHE A 2 22.38 -50.83 19.25
CA PHE A 2 23.07 -49.53 19.34
C PHE A 2 23.76 -49.21 17.99
N LEU A 3 23.49 -48.15 17.22
CA LEU A 3 23.00 -46.81 17.57
C LEU A 3 22.54 -46.08 16.27
N THR A 4 21.44 -45.32 16.42
CA THR A 4 21.11 -43.98 15.88
C THR A 4 20.83 -43.69 14.39
N CYS A 5 19.55 -43.39 14.15
CA CYS A 5 19.05 -42.33 13.27
C CYS A 5 19.81 -41.01 13.49
N GLU A 6 20.18 -40.33 12.40
CA GLU A 6 20.38 -38.88 12.34
C GLU A 6 19.83 -38.39 10.99
N GLY A 7 18.51 -38.37 10.88
CA GLY A 7 17.82 -37.66 9.81
C GLY A 7 17.73 -36.19 10.21
N THR A 8 18.72 -35.39 9.82
CA THR A 8 18.69 -33.94 10.06
C THR A 8 17.67 -33.31 9.12
N PHE A 9 16.42 -33.27 9.56
CA PHE A 9 15.40 -32.37 9.03
C PHE A 9 15.84 -30.94 9.38
N GLY A 10 16.57 -30.33 8.46
CA GLY A 10 16.84 -28.89 8.47
C GLY A 10 15.52 -28.16 8.27
N ILE A 11 14.85 -27.85 9.38
CA ILE A 11 13.81 -26.84 9.44
C ILE A 11 14.51 -25.52 9.13
N VAL A 12 14.38 -25.04 7.89
CA VAL A 12 14.68 -23.64 7.58
C VAL A 12 13.37 -22.87 7.79
N PRO A 13 13.22 -22.07 8.87
CA PRO A 13 12.17 -21.08 8.89
C PRO A 13 12.51 -20.04 7.83
N ALA A 14 11.81 -20.06 6.70
CA ALA A 14 11.82 -18.93 5.77
C ALA A 14 10.97 -17.79 6.34
N THR A 15 11.30 -17.30 7.53
CA THR A 15 11.08 -15.89 7.84
C THR A 15 12.15 -15.14 7.07
N MET A 16 11.91 -14.96 5.77
CA MET A 16 12.55 -13.87 5.04
C MET A 16 12.07 -12.59 5.70
N ASP A 17 12.78 -12.19 6.76
CA ASP A 17 12.96 -10.80 7.13
C ASP A 17 13.56 -10.13 5.90
N TYR A 18 12.69 -9.66 5.00
CA TYR A 18 13.04 -8.63 4.03
C TYR A 18 13.23 -7.33 4.84
N SER A 19 14.25 -7.32 5.70
CA SER A 19 14.97 -6.11 6.08
C SER A 19 15.73 -5.65 4.84
N GLY A 20 14.98 -5.26 3.81
CA GLY A 20 15.50 -4.49 2.71
C GLY A 20 15.98 -3.18 3.32
N GLU A 21 17.30 -3.02 3.44
CA GLU A 21 17.95 -1.80 3.87
C GLU A 21 17.26 -0.60 3.22
N ALA A 22 16.48 0.10 4.04
CA ALA A 22 15.81 1.32 3.66
C ALA A 22 16.88 2.41 3.49
N ARG A 23 17.46 2.49 2.30
CA ARG A 23 18.04 3.75 1.83
C ARG A 23 17.41 4.18 0.51
N PRO A 24 16.18 4.71 0.55
CA PRO A 24 15.77 5.69 -0.44
C PRO A 24 15.13 6.92 0.21
N GLY A 25 15.97 7.93 0.47
CA GLY A 25 15.67 9.37 0.64
C GLY A 25 14.55 9.75 1.61
N ASP A 26 14.91 10.25 2.80
CA ASP A 26 14.14 11.05 3.79
C ASP A 26 12.72 10.62 4.21
N PHE A 27 12.06 9.69 3.54
CA PHE A 27 10.67 9.33 3.80
C PHE A 27 10.59 8.01 4.57
N HIS A 28 9.89 8.03 5.70
CA HIS A 28 9.52 6.81 6.41
C HIS A 28 8.43 6.08 5.64
N ALA A 29 8.70 4.84 5.23
CA ALA A 29 7.74 3.98 4.54
C ALA A 29 7.32 2.81 5.42
N GLY A 30 6.10 2.32 5.25
CA GLY A 30 5.60 1.18 6.00
C GLY A 30 4.28 0.67 5.42
N TYR A 31 3.62 -0.22 6.15
CA TYR A 31 2.32 -0.77 5.78
C TYR A 31 1.29 -0.47 6.85
N GLN A 32 0.07 -0.17 6.42
CA GLN A 32 -1.06 0.08 7.30
C GLN A 32 -2.30 -0.62 6.73
N GLU A 33 -2.95 -1.39 7.58
CA GLU A 33 -4.24 -1.98 7.24
C GLU A 33 -5.32 -0.88 7.20
N ILE A 34 -6.04 -0.82 6.07
CA ILE A 34 -7.20 0.04 5.83
C ILE A 34 -8.28 -0.84 5.19
N GLU A 35 -9.46 -0.93 5.80
CA GLU A 35 -10.57 -1.77 5.31
C GLU A 35 -10.18 -3.25 5.09
N GLY A 36 -9.30 -3.78 5.94
CA GLY A 36 -8.81 -5.16 5.85
C GLY A 36 -7.77 -5.39 4.74
N ILE A 37 -7.26 -4.33 4.10
CA ILE A 37 -6.20 -4.41 3.09
C ILE A 37 -4.94 -3.73 3.61
N ASN A 38 -3.81 -4.42 3.52
CA ASN A 38 -2.53 -3.87 3.96
C ASN A 38 -1.92 -2.97 2.88
N LEU A 39 -2.09 -1.66 3.03
CA LEU A 39 -1.65 -0.67 2.05
C LEU A 39 -0.29 -0.10 2.43
N GLY A 40 0.59 0.03 1.45
CA GLY A 40 1.86 0.72 1.63
C GLY A 40 1.64 2.24 1.77
N TYR A 41 2.34 2.85 2.73
CA TYR A 41 2.30 4.29 2.96
C TYR A 41 3.69 4.90 2.99
N LEU A 42 3.74 6.19 2.68
CA LEU A 42 4.86 7.09 2.94
C LEU A 42 4.44 8.13 3.98
N GLN A 43 5.31 8.39 4.95
CA GLN A 43 5.13 9.47 5.88
C GLN A 43 5.88 10.70 5.38
N ILE A 44 5.11 11.72 5.00
CA ILE A 44 5.61 12.99 4.47
C ILE A 44 5.09 14.09 5.39
N ASN A 45 5.99 14.86 6.01
CA ASN A 45 5.66 15.93 6.96
C ASN A 45 4.70 15.46 8.07
N GLY A 46 4.93 14.27 8.62
CA GLY A 46 4.06 13.67 9.66
C GLY A 46 2.74 13.08 9.15
N THR A 47 2.35 13.33 7.90
CA THR A 47 1.12 12.82 7.30
C THR A 47 1.37 11.51 6.57
N ARG A 48 0.54 10.50 6.82
CA ARG A 48 0.57 9.24 6.09
C ARG A 48 -0.13 9.41 4.73
N MET A 49 0.62 9.14 3.68
CA MET A 49 0.22 9.25 2.30
C MET A 49 0.24 7.87 1.65
N PHE A 50 -0.82 7.54 0.94
CA PHE A 50 -1.00 6.25 0.28
C PHE A 50 -0.93 6.41 -1.23
N ALA A 51 -0.41 5.40 -1.91
CA ALA A 51 -0.40 5.38 -3.36
C ALA A 51 -1.82 5.16 -3.90
N LEU A 52 -2.36 6.16 -4.61
CA LEU A 52 -3.68 6.08 -5.22
C LEU A 52 -3.78 4.92 -6.21
N ALA A 53 -2.69 4.58 -6.90
CA ALA A 53 -2.64 3.43 -7.80
C ALA A 53 -2.94 2.10 -7.08
N GLN A 54 -2.40 1.92 -5.86
CA GLN A 54 -2.65 0.74 -5.04
C GLN A 54 -4.08 0.74 -4.52
N VAL A 55 -4.50 1.85 -3.91
CA VAL A 55 -5.86 2.05 -3.39
C VAL A 55 -6.91 1.72 -4.45
N LEU A 56 -6.76 2.23 -5.67
CA LEU A 56 -7.71 1.97 -6.75
C LEU A 56 -7.72 0.51 -7.20
N SER A 57 -6.59 -0.19 -7.10
CA SER A 57 -6.44 -1.56 -7.60
C SER A 57 -6.81 -2.62 -6.56
N ASP A 58 -6.55 -2.36 -5.28
CA ASP A 58 -6.79 -3.31 -4.20
C ASP A 58 -8.12 -3.01 -3.50
N LEU A 59 -8.33 -1.74 -3.09
CA LEU A 59 -9.47 -1.33 -2.26
C LEU A 59 -10.74 -1.06 -3.05
N PHE A 60 -10.60 -0.49 -4.24
CA PHE A 60 -11.74 -0.16 -5.10
C PHE A 60 -11.78 -0.95 -6.40
N LYS A 61 -11.25 -2.18 -6.39
CA LYS A 61 -11.16 -3.04 -7.58
C LYS A 61 -12.50 -3.25 -8.31
N ASP A 62 -13.60 -3.27 -7.56
CA ASP A 62 -14.95 -3.50 -8.07
C ASP A 62 -15.70 -2.20 -8.42
N ILE A 63 -15.12 -1.03 -8.14
CA ILE A 63 -15.75 0.27 -8.40
C ILE A 63 -15.08 0.92 -9.63
N PRO A 64 -15.83 1.35 -10.65
CA PRO A 64 -15.27 2.05 -11.79
C PRO A 64 -14.49 3.29 -11.38
N ARG A 65 -13.29 3.48 -11.95
CA ARG A 65 -12.43 4.65 -11.69
C ARG A 65 -13.14 5.98 -11.90
N THR A 66 -14.04 6.07 -12.87
CA THR A 66 -14.86 7.27 -13.14
C THR A 66 -15.75 7.65 -11.96
N THR A 67 -16.34 6.67 -11.28
CA THR A 67 -17.15 6.87 -10.07
C THR A 67 -16.28 7.38 -8.93
N ILE A 68 -15.10 6.81 -8.75
CA ILE A 68 -14.15 7.21 -7.71
C ILE A 68 -13.67 8.64 -7.95
N SER A 69 -13.32 8.99 -9.19
CA SER A 69 -12.93 10.36 -9.56
C SER A 69 -14.05 11.36 -9.26
N LYS A 70 -15.30 11.06 -9.63
CA LYS A 70 -16.46 11.91 -9.27
C LYS A 70 -16.65 12.06 -7.76
N LYS A 71 -16.43 11.00 -6.99
CA LYS A 71 -16.50 11.04 -5.53
C LYS A 71 -15.39 11.89 -4.93
N MET A 72 -14.16 11.76 -5.43
CA MET A 72 -13.05 12.62 -5.01
C MET A 72 -13.34 14.09 -5.31
N GLU A 73 -13.91 14.41 -6.47
CA GLU A 73 -14.35 15.78 -6.82
C GLU A 73 -15.44 16.28 -5.87
N THR A 74 -16.46 15.47 -5.59
CA THR A 74 -17.58 15.82 -4.70
C THR A 74 -17.10 16.09 -3.27
N LEU A 75 -16.17 15.26 -2.77
CA LEU A 75 -15.58 15.38 -1.43
C LEU A 75 -14.44 16.41 -1.38
N LYS A 76 -14.12 17.06 -2.50
CA LYS A 76 -12.99 18.01 -2.64
C LYS A 76 -11.64 17.41 -2.23
N ILE A 77 -11.49 16.10 -2.38
CA ILE A 77 -10.26 15.36 -2.09
C ILE A 77 -9.21 15.73 -3.13
N LYS A 78 -8.04 16.17 -2.67
CA LYS A 78 -6.91 16.49 -3.54
C LYS A 78 -5.90 15.36 -3.51
N SER A 79 -5.48 14.92 -4.69
CA SER A 79 -4.33 14.03 -4.83
C SER A 79 -3.12 14.81 -5.35
N ARG A 80 -1.93 14.46 -4.86
CA ARG A 80 -0.65 15.03 -5.29
C ARG A 80 0.06 14.02 -6.19
N ARG A 81 0.81 14.46 -7.20
CA ARG A 81 1.68 13.55 -7.97
C ARG A 81 2.92 13.19 -7.15
N CYS A 82 3.31 11.92 -7.20
CA CYS A 82 4.49 11.43 -6.49
C CYS A 82 5.76 12.03 -7.11
N ASP A 83 6.69 12.47 -6.29
CA ASP A 83 8.04 12.79 -6.72
C ASP A 83 8.82 11.51 -7.08
N LEU A 84 9.90 11.64 -7.85
CA LEU A 84 10.73 10.49 -8.23
C LEU A 84 11.29 9.74 -7.02
N LYS A 85 11.62 10.45 -5.93
CA LYS A 85 12.08 9.84 -4.67
C LYS A 85 10.96 9.03 -4.01
N GLU A 86 9.79 9.63 -3.82
CA GLU A 86 8.60 8.98 -3.26
C GLU A 86 8.21 7.74 -4.06
N LEU A 87 8.20 7.84 -5.40
CA LEU A 87 7.91 6.72 -6.28
C LEU A 87 8.93 5.57 -6.12
N ARG A 88 10.22 5.88 -5.95
CA ARG A 88 11.24 4.85 -5.70
C ARG A 88 11.01 4.15 -4.36
N THR A 89 10.69 4.90 -3.32
CA THR A 89 10.40 4.32 -1.98
C THR A 89 9.15 3.45 -2.01
N LEU A 90 8.08 3.89 -2.68
CA LEU A 90 6.86 3.08 -2.85
C LEU A 90 7.09 1.80 -3.65
N LYS A 91 7.97 1.83 -4.65
CA LYS A 91 8.39 0.64 -5.39
C LYS A 91 9.19 -0.33 -4.53
N ALA A 92 10.03 0.19 -3.63
CA ALA A 92 10.83 -0.62 -2.72
C ALA A 92 9.96 -1.41 -1.73
N ILE A 93 8.83 -0.83 -1.29
CA ILE A 93 7.84 -1.49 -0.43
C ILE A 93 6.70 -2.16 -1.22
N HIS A 94 6.90 -2.44 -2.51
CA HIS A 94 5.90 -3.12 -3.37
C HIS A 94 4.48 -2.51 -3.37
N SER A 95 4.32 -1.26 -2.93
CA SER A 95 3.03 -0.56 -2.91
C SER A 95 2.58 -0.18 -4.32
N VAL A 96 3.54 0.04 -5.22
CA VAL A 96 3.27 0.37 -6.62
C VAL A 96 4.05 -0.59 -7.52
N PRO A 97 3.49 -1.03 -8.67
CA PRO A 97 4.22 -1.86 -9.61
C PRO A 97 5.57 -1.25 -10.01
N THR A 98 6.61 -2.08 -10.11
CA THR A 98 7.96 -1.65 -10.49
C THR A 98 7.99 -0.88 -11.82
N ARG A 99 7.12 -1.27 -12.75
CA ARG A 99 6.93 -0.63 -14.07
C ARG A 99 6.15 0.69 -14.04
N ALA A 100 5.59 1.11 -12.91
CA ALA A 100 4.81 2.34 -12.85
C ALA A 100 5.71 3.56 -13.10
N VAL A 101 5.31 4.40 -14.05
CA VAL A 101 5.96 5.67 -14.40
C VAL A 101 5.20 6.88 -13.84
N LYS A 102 3.95 6.69 -13.41
CA LYS A 102 3.08 7.72 -12.84
C LYS A 102 2.46 7.19 -11.54
N CYS A 103 2.42 8.05 -10.53
CA CYS A 103 1.88 7.74 -9.21
C CYS A 103 1.28 9.04 -8.65
N SER A 104 0.18 8.88 -7.91
CA SER A 104 -0.41 9.95 -7.11
C SER A 104 -0.55 9.48 -5.67
N LEU A 105 -0.43 10.42 -4.73
CA LEU A 105 -0.61 10.23 -3.29
C LEU A 105 -1.94 10.81 -2.84
N ILE A 106 -2.57 10.10 -1.90
CA ILE A 106 -3.76 10.53 -1.17
C ILE A 106 -3.48 10.45 0.34
N SER A 107 -3.96 11.43 1.12
CA SER A 107 -3.78 11.41 2.57
C SER A 107 -4.63 10.34 3.22
N LYS A 108 -4.25 9.90 4.43
CA LYS A 108 -5.06 8.96 5.21
C LYS A 108 -6.50 9.45 5.41
N ALA A 109 -6.67 10.71 5.80
CA ALA A 109 -7.98 11.28 6.09
C ALA A 109 -8.87 11.31 4.83
N ASP A 110 -8.31 11.69 3.69
CA ASP A 110 -9.02 11.69 2.41
C ASP A 110 -9.37 10.27 1.96
N LEU A 111 -8.47 9.32 2.17
CA LEU A 111 -8.70 7.90 1.86
C LEU A 111 -9.88 7.35 2.69
N GLU A 112 -9.91 7.62 3.99
CA GLU A 112 -11.00 7.20 4.88
C GLU A 112 -12.34 7.86 4.51
N ALA A 113 -12.32 9.14 4.13
CA ALA A 113 -13.51 9.83 3.63
C ALA A 113 -14.03 9.20 2.32
N LEU A 114 -13.13 8.86 1.41
CA LEU A 114 -13.45 8.19 0.15
C LEU A 114 -14.03 6.80 0.41
N CYS A 115 -13.41 6.01 1.29
CA CYS A 115 -13.92 4.70 1.71
C CYS A 115 -15.32 4.80 2.28
N THR A 116 -15.55 5.74 3.21
CA THR A 116 -16.85 5.95 3.83
C THR A 116 -17.92 6.31 2.80
N SER A 117 -17.58 7.14 1.81
CA SER A 117 -18.51 7.47 0.72
C SER A 117 -18.75 6.31 -0.23
N CYS A 118 -17.73 5.51 -0.54
CA CYS A 118 -17.83 4.36 -1.43
C CYS A 118 -18.47 3.13 -0.78
N LYS A 119 -18.45 2.99 0.55
CA LYS A 119 -19.20 1.96 1.30
C LYS A 119 -20.71 2.03 1.09
N SER A 120 -21.23 3.21 0.72
CA SER A 120 -22.63 3.34 0.32
C SER A 120 -22.94 2.68 -1.04
N LEU A 121 -21.90 2.34 -1.82
CA LEU A 121 -22.00 1.82 -3.19
C LEU A 121 -21.58 0.36 -3.33
N SER A 122 -20.74 -0.17 -2.42
CA SER A 122 -20.47 -1.61 -2.38
C SER A 122 -21.55 -2.32 -1.55
N PRO A 123 -22.36 -3.21 -2.14
CA PRO A 123 -23.17 -4.12 -1.35
C PRO A 123 -22.21 -4.90 -0.48
N ARG A 124 -22.39 -4.85 0.85
CA ARG A 124 -21.67 -5.71 1.78
C ARG A 124 -21.75 -7.15 1.25
N ARG A 125 -20.60 -7.77 1.02
CA ARG A 125 -20.53 -9.21 0.84
C ARG A 125 -20.60 -9.86 2.21
#